data_AF-A0A6A5VMW0-F1
#
_entry.id   AF-A0A6A5VMW0-F1
#
_cell.length_a   1.000
_cell.length_b   1.000
_cell.length_c   1.000
_cell.angle_alpha   90.00
_cell.angle_beta   90.00
_cell.angle_gamma   90.00
#
_symmetry.space_group_name_H-M   'P 1'
#
loop_
_entity.id
_entity.type
_entity.pdbx_description
1 polymer ?
#
loop_
_entity_poly.entity_id
_entity_poly.type
_entity_poly.pdbx_seq_one_letter_code
_entity_poly.pdbx_strand_id
1 'polypeptide(L)'
;MKFTQIQLAALAASLALAQTLNIPSPAGAVVALPEPSTITGSVDLKNGEFDRGQPCDSDEDTGSSNAVFILEDGASLSNVIIGANALEGVHCLGSCNLTNVWFRDVCEDAISILGTGDATIIGGGAQEAKDKVVQHNGAGAVTIKDFTVVNAGKLYRSCGDCTNNEQKSPRHVIVENVRAYGMTSDLIGINSNFGDTASITGSCGSTKNVCSEYKGVNKGSGSSSKVDTKDSCKGDQGKLETLPECGADAELPGAETPVDEAPVSPAPSASAAPNATAPVEAPEATEVPVDEEAEKEDVPEAALTTLVTRTKSAAAAATGASSSGSVAKYGQCGGAGYTGATSCADGATCKEYNSYYSQCI
;
A
#
# COMPACT_ATOMS: atom_id res chain seq x y z
N MET A 1 3.92 74.19 -10.44
CA MET A 1 4.55 72.88 -10.19
C MET A 1 3.45 71.87 -9.94
N LYS A 2 3.19 70.96 -10.90
CA LYS A 2 2.27 69.84 -10.72
C LYS A 2 3.00 68.60 -11.23
N PHE A 3 3.45 67.75 -10.30
CA PHE A 3 4.04 66.46 -10.60
C PHE A 3 2.92 65.43 -10.70
N THR A 4 2.66 64.92 -11.89
CA THR A 4 1.83 63.73 -12.11
C THR A 4 2.66 62.49 -11.84
N GLN A 5 2.31 61.74 -10.80
CA GLN A 5 2.87 60.42 -10.53
C GLN A 5 2.38 59.43 -11.57
N ILE A 6 3.32 58.82 -12.30
CA ILE A 6 3.10 57.64 -13.12
C ILE A 6 3.21 56.45 -12.18
N GLN A 7 2.10 55.77 -11.90
CA GLN A 7 2.14 54.47 -11.23
C GLN A 7 2.55 53.41 -12.26
N LEU A 8 3.78 52.90 -12.13
CA LEU A 8 4.16 51.62 -12.75
C LEU A 8 3.50 50.50 -11.95
N ALA A 9 2.43 49.91 -12.48
CA ALA A 9 1.93 48.62 -12.01
C ALA A 9 2.83 47.52 -12.61
N ALA A 10 3.74 46.97 -11.82
CA ALA A 10 4.47 45.77 -12.19
C ALA A 10 3.52 44.56 -12.06
N LEU A 11 3.08 44.00 -13.19
CA LEU A 11 2.49 42.66 -13.21
C LEU A 11 3.61 41.65 -12.91
N ALA A 12 3.71 41.21 -11.66
CA ALA A 12 4.44 39.99 -11.34
C ALA A 12 3.59 38.81 -11.79
N ALA A 13 3.86 38.29 -12.99
CA ALA A 13 3.35 36.99 -13.41
C ALA A 13 4.08 35.92 -12.57
N SER A 14 3.46 35.49 -11.47
CA SER A 14 3.89 34.30 -10.75
C SER A 14 3.65 33.10 -11.68
N LEU A 15 4.70 32.61 -12.33
CA LEU A 15 4.67 31.27 -12.91
C LEU A 15 4.54 30.29 -11.74
N ALA A 16 3.32 29.82 -11.47
CA ALA A 16 3.13 28.62 -10.68
C ALA A 16 3.75 27.47 -11.47
N LEU A 17 4.98 27.08 -11.12
CA LEU A 17 5.53 25.82 -11.59
C LEU A 17 4.64 24.72 -11.03
N ALA A 18 4.03 23.93 -11.90
CA ALA A 18 3.37 22.69 -11.48
C ALA A 18 4.44 21.85 -10.76
N GLN A 19 4.25 21.64 -9.46
CA GLN A 19 5.11 20.72 -8.72
C GLN A 19 4.88 19.33 -9.27
N THR A 20 5.91 18.71 -9.83
CA THR A 20 5.91 17.31 -10.27
C THR A 20 6.59 16.48 -9.20
N LEU A 21 6.09 15.26 -8.95
CA LEU A 21 6.73 14.35 -8.00
C LEU A 21 8.11 13.95 -8.50
N ASN A 22 9.14 14.06 -7.64
CA ASN A 22 10.49 13.62 -7.97
C ASN A 22 10.60 12.09 -7.78
N ILE A 23 10.25 11.34 -8.81
CA ILE A 23 10.35 9.87 -8.83
C ILE A 23 11.80 9.48 -9.21
N PRO A 24 12.44 8.54 -8.48
CA PRO A 24 13.78 8.09 -8.82
C PRO A 24 13.85 7.49 -10.23
N SER A 25 15.04 7.50 -10.82
CA SER A 25 15.25 6.85 -12.11
C SER A 25 15.06 5.34 -11.99
N PRO A 26 14.34 4.70 -12.93
CA PRO A 26 14.11 3.27 -12.87
C PRO A 26 15.39 2.48 -13.15
N ALA A 27 15.53 1.35 -12.48
CA ALA A 27 16.59 0.39 -12.75
C ALA A 27 16.18 -0.48 -13.95
N GLY A 28 16.66 -0.10 -15.13
CA GLY A 28 16.42 -0.83 -16.37
C GLY A 28 15.20 -0.33 -17.14
N ALA A 29 14.72 -1.16 -18.06
CA ALA A 29 13.53 -0.87 -18.85
C ALA A 29 12.25 -1.17 -18.06
N VAL A 30 11.15 -0.51 -18.42
CA VAL A 30 9.82 -0.80 -17.89
C VAL A 30 9.42 -2.24 -18.24
N VAL A 31 8.90 -2.97 -17.25
CA VAL A 31 8.41 -4.34 -17.41
C VAL A 31 6.89 -4.35 -17.36
N ALA A 32 6.26 -4.59 -18.51
CA ALA A 32 4.82 -4.81 -18.58
C ALA A 32 4.48 -6.26 -18.17
N LEU A 33 3.80 -6.41 -17.03
CA LEU A 33 3.40 -7.70 -16.48
C LEU A 33 2.11 -8.18 -17.17
N PRO A 34 2.08 -9.42 -17.71
CA PRO A 34 0.89 -9.96 -18.35
C PRO A 34 -0.24 -10.25 -17.34
N GLU A 35 0.12 -10.54 -16.09
CA GLU A 35 -0.78 -10.81 -14.96
C GLU A 35 -0.22 -10.16 -13.68
N PRO A 36 -1.01 -9.97 -12.61
CA PRO A 36 -0.51 -9.41 -11.36
C PRO A 36 0.63 -10.25 -10.81
N SER A 37 1.68 -9.59 -10.30
CA SER A 37 2.73 -10.29 -9.57
C SER A 37 2.31 -10.45 -8.11
N THR A 38 2.02 -11.70 -7.71
CA THR A 38 1.69 -12.03 -6.32
C THR A 38 2.95 -12.14 -5.46
N ILE A 39 2.97 -11.40 -4.36
CA ILE A 39 4.06 -11.35 -3.37
C ILE A 39 3.57 -12.01 -2.07
N THR A 40 4.21 -13.09 -1.66
CA THR A 40 3.86 -13.87 -0.45
C THR A 40 4.80 -13.61 0.75
N GLY A 41 5.93 -12.95 0.51
CA GLY A 41 6.94 -12.65 1.52
C GLY A 41 7.47 -11.23 1.36
N SER A 42 8.76 -11.00 1.58
CA SER A 42 9.39 -9.70 1.36
C SER A 42 10.18 -9.67 0.06
N VAL A 43 9.97 -8.66 -0.77
CA VAL A 43 10.74 -8.45 -2.01
C VAL A 43 11.22 -7.01 -2.13
N ASP A 44 12.44 -6.86 -2.64
CA ASP A 44 13.05 -5.60 -3.03
C ASP A 44 13.30 -5.63 -4.54
N LEU A 45 12.63 -4.74 -5.27
CA LEU A 45 12.68 -4.69 -6.73
C LEU A 45 13.74 -3.72 -7.27
N LYS A 46 14.61 -3.19 -6.40
CA LYS A 46 15.81 -2.43 -6.76
C LYS A 46 15.55 -1.23 -7.68
N ASN A 47 14.46 -0.50 -7.44
CA ASN A 47 13.90 0.58 -8.26
C ASN A 47 13.51 0.15 -9.68
N GLY A 48 13.22 -1.12 -9.91
CA GLY A 48 12.63 -1.57 -11.18
C GLY A 48 11.26 -0.93 -11.41
N GLU A 49 10.93 -0.68 -12.67
CA GLU A 49 9.64 -0.11 -13.07
C GLU A 49 8.74 -1.17 -13.71
N PHE A 50 7.52 -1.29 -13.18
CA PHE A 50 6.55 -2.32 -13.58
C PHE A 50 5.19 -1.68 -13.86
N ASP A 51 4.51 -2.15 -14.89
CA ASP A 51 3.14 -1.78 -15.23
C ASP A 51 2.38 -2.98 -15.82
N ARG A 52 1.19 -2.76 -16.38
CA ARG A 52 0.40 -3.79 -17.08
C ARG A 52 0.41 -3.60 -18.60
N GLY A 53 1.12 -2.60 -19.11
CA GLY A 53 1.16 -2.24 -20.53
C GLY A 53 -0.20 -1.75 -21.07
N GLN A 54 -1.12 -1.32 -20.21
CA GLN A 54 -2.45 -0.84 -20.59
C GLN A 54 -2.67 0.60 -20.12
N PRO A 55 -3.10 1.52 -21.00
CA PRO A 55 -3.25 2.92 -20.64
C PRO A 55 -4.35 3.13 -19.58
N CYS A 56 -4.14 4.12 -18.71
CA CYS A 56 -5.14 4.59 -17.73
C CYS A 56 -6.28 5.38 -18.41
N ASP A 57 -7.17 4.71 -19.12
CA ASP A 57 -8.25 5.38 -19.86
C ASP A 57 -9.52 5.63 -19.01
N SER A 58 -9.61 5.02 -17.83
CA SER A 58 -10.71 5.15 -16.88
C SER A 58 -10.23 5.11 -15.43
N ASP A 59 -11.05 5.62 -14.52
CA ASP A 59 -10.94 5.48 -13.06
C ASP A 59 -11.89 4.39 -12.50
N GLU A 60 -12.31 3.45 -13.35
CA GLU A 60 -13.15 2.32 -12.95
C GLU A 60 -12.31 1.26 -12.21
N ASP A 61 -12.84 0.72 -11.11
CA ASP A 61 -12.29 -0.46 -10.43
C ASP A 61 -12.46 -1.68 -11.35
N THR A 62 -11.32 -2.15 -11.87
CA THR A 62 -11.21 -3.31 -12.74
C THR A 62 -10.81 -4.57 -11.98
N GLY A 63 -10.62 -4.48 -10.66
CA GLY A 63 -10.39 -5.57 -9.73
C GLY A 63 -8.95 -6.09 -9.71
N SER A 64 -8.64 -6.88 -8.67
CA SER A 64 -7.27 -7.34 -8.39
C SER A 64 -6.58 -8.13 -9.51
N SER A 65 -7.32 -8.74 -10.45
CA SER A 65 -6.71 -9.37 -11.64
C SER A 65 -5.96 -8.38 -12.54
N ASN A 66 -6.22 -7.09 -12.39
CA ASN A 66 -5.57 -6.01 -13.13
C ASN A 66 -4.51 -5.26 -12.32
N ALA A 67 -4.33 -5.58 -11.02
CA ALA A 67 -3.25 -5.02 -10.20
C ALA A 67 -1.86 -5.28 -10.80
N VAL A 68 -0.92 -4.35 -10.62
CA VAL A 68 0.49 -4.61 -10.90
C VAL A 68 1.04 -5.61 -9.88
N PHE A 69 0.76 -5.37 -8.59
CA PHE A 69 1.17 -6.27 -7.50
C PHE A 69 0.00 -6.62 -6.59
N ILE A 70 -0.04 -7.89 -6.17
CA ILE A 70 -0.91 -8.38 -5.10
C ILE A 70 -0.02 -8.85 -3.96
N LEU A 71 -0.17 -8.26 -2.77
CA LEU A 71 0.52 -8.67 -1.57
C LEU A 71 -0.42 -9.55 -0.74
N GLU A 72 0.01 -10.77 -0.46
CA GLU A 72 -0.65 -11.62 0.54
C GLU A 72 -0.45 -11.05 1.95
N ASP A 73 -1.21 -11.56 2.91
CA ASP A 73 -1.11 -11.15 4.31
C ASP A 73 0.32 -11.32 4.85
N GLY A 74 0.87 -10.22 5.41
CA GLY A 74 2.23 -10.11 5.92
C GLY A 74 3.31 -9.82 4.88
N ALA A 75 2.97 -9.72 3.60
CA ALA A 75 3.96 -9.47 2.54
C ALA A 75 4.52 -8.05 2.57
N SER A 76 5.72 -7.87 2.01
CA SER A 76 6.40 -6.58 1.93
C SER A 76 6.99 -6.33 0.54
N LEU A 77 6.80 -5.13 0.03
CA LEU A 77 7.28 -4.68 -1.28
C LEU A 77 8.11 -3.42 -1.11
N SER A 78 9.30 -3.39 -1.69
CA SER A 78 10.19 -2.25 -1.57
C SER A 78 10.94 -1.89 -2.85
N ASN A 79 11.29 -0.61 -2.95
CA ASN A 79 12.09 -0.03 -4.03
C ASN A 79 11.51 -0.40 -5.41
N VAL A 80 10.31 0.09 -5.71
CA VAL A 80 9.63 -0.18 -6.97
C VAL A 80 8.97 1.08 -7.49
N ILE A 81 8.93 1.20 -8.81
CA ILE A 81 8.17 2.23 -9.51
C ILE A 81 7.03 1.54 -10.25
N ILE A 82 5.82 2.01 -10.02
CA ILE A 82 4.61 1.62 -10.73
C ILE A 82 4.44 2.61 -11.89
N GLY A 83 4.55 2.08 -13.11
CA GLY A 83 4.48 2.85 -14.35
C GLY A 83 3.09 3.41 -14.62
N ALA A 84 2.99 4.31 -15.61
CA ALA A 84 1.74 5.00 -15.93
C ALA A 84 0.69 4.13 -16.64
N ASN A 85 1.03 2.90 -17.06
CA ASN A 85 0.11 1.97 -17.72
C ASN A 85 -0.29 0.82 -16.79
N ALA A 86 -0.65 1.16 -15.54
CA ALA A 86 -0.81 0.19 -14.46
C ALA A 86 -2.21 -0.44 -14.38
N LEU A 87 -3.26 0.25 -14.85
CA LEU A 87 -4.69 -0.02 -14.56
C LEU A 87 -5.02 0.07 -13.06
N GLU A 88 -4.43 -0.80 -12.26
CA GLU A 88 -4.60 -0.93 -10.82
C GLU A 88 -3.21 -0.96 -10.18
N GLY A 89 -3.02 -0.27 -9.06
CA GLY A 89 -1.70 -0.18 -8.43
C GLY A 89 -1.31 -1.45 -7.65
N VAL A 90 -1.28 -1.32 -6.33
CA VAL A 90 -0.84 -2.37 -5.39
C VAL A 90 -1.99 -2.77 -4.48
N HIS A 91 -2.33 -4.06 -4.45
CA HIS A 91 -3.42 -4.58 -3.62
C HIS A 91 -2.87 -5.38 -2.45
N CYS A 92 -3.24 -5.04 -1.22
CA CYS A 92 -2.93 -5.82 -0.03
C CYS A 92 -4.13 -6.66 0.41
N LEU A 93 -3.96 -7.98 0.48
CA LEU A 93 -5.01 -8.94 0.87
C LEU A 93 -5.11 -9.15 2.40
N GLY A 94 -4.27 -8.46 3.17
CA GLY A 94 -4.23 -8.45 4.62
C GLY A 94 -3.27 -7.37 5.08
N SER A 95 -2.50 -7.66 6.12
CA SER A 95 -1.40 -6.79 6.57
C SER A 95 -0.33 -6.69 5.48
N CYS A 96 0.29 -5.53 5.27
CA CYS A 96 1.36 -5.39 4.27
C CYS A 96 2.31 -4.23 4.57
N ASN A 97 3.54 -4.30 4.06
CA ASN A 97 4.50 -3.19 4.16
C ASN A 97 4.97 -2.74 2.77
N LEU A 98 4.86 -1.44 2.50
CA LEU A 98 5.31 -0.78 1.29
C LEU A 98 6.39 0.24 1.66
N THR A 99 7.61 0.04 1.17
CA THR A 99 8.74 0.92 1.47
C THR A 99 9.35 1.47 0.18
N ASN A 100 9.40 2.79 0.03
CA ASN A 100 9.98 3.43 -1.16
C ASN A 100 9.29 2.95 -2.46
N VAL A 101 7.96 3.00 -2.47
CA VAL A 101 7.09 2.63 -3.61
C VAL A 101 6.60 3.90 -4.30
N TRP A 102 6.78 4.00 -5.61
CA TRP A 102 6.46 5.20 -6.40
C TRP A 102 5.41 4.91 -7.45
N PHE A 103 4.50 5.87 -7.70
CA PHE A 103 3.46 5.75 -8.72
C PHE A 103 3.56 6.92 -9.70
N ARG A 104 3.82 6.63 -10.98
CA ARG A 104 3.99 7.65 -12.03
C ARG A 104 2.71 8.38 -12.37
N ASP A 105 1.62 7.64 -12.43
CA ASP A 105 0.27 8.11 -12.76
C ASP A 105 -0.71 7.09 -12.17
N VAL A 106 -1.68 7.55 -11.40
CA VAL A 106 -2.62 6.67 -10.68
C VAL A 106 -3.93 6.62 -11.46
N CYS A 107 -4.29 5.45 -12.00
CA CYS A 107 -5.52 5.32 -12.78
C CYS A 107 -6.78 5.35 -11.88
N GLU A 108 -6.92 4.36 -11.00
CA GLU A 108 -8.03 4.24 -10.04
C GLU A 108 -7.49 4.52 -8.63
N ASP A 109 -6.86 3.52 -8.01
CA ASP A 109 -6.14 3.62 -6.74
C ASP A 109 -4.66 3.24 -6.89
N ALA A 110 -3.80 3.94 -6.14
CA ALA A 110 -2.39 3.56 -6.06
C ALA A 110 -2.23 2.33 -5.17
N ILE A 111 -2.90 2.34 -4.01
CA ILE A 111 -2.77 1.31 -2.99
C ILE A 111 -4.15 0.97 -2.44
N SER A 112 -4.54 -0.30 -2.53
CA SER A 112 -5.82 -0.81 -2.05
C SER A 112 -5.60 -1.83 -0.93
N ILE A 113 -5.95 -1.47 0.30
CA ILE A 113 -5.90 -2.35 1.48
C ILE A 113 -7.23 -3.10 1.58
N LEU A 114 -7.29 -4.26 0.93
CA LEU A 114 -8.51 -5.03 0.72
C LEU A 114 -8.88 -5.91 1.90
N GLY A 115 -7.90 -6.55 2.51
CA GLY A 115 -8.08 -7.47 3.63
C GLY A 115 -7.91 -6.82 5.00
N THR A 116 -8.33 -7.55 6.03
CA THR A 116 -8.13 -7.15 7.43
C THR A 116 -6.65 -7.30 7.80
N GLY A 117 -6.10 -6.28 8.47
CA GLY A 117 -4.70 -6.23 8.86
C GLY A 117 -4.16 -4.82 8.82
N ASP A 118 -2.97 -4.62 9.39
CA ASP A 118 -2.32 -3.32 9.40
C ASP A 118 -1.43 -3.16 8.16
N ALA A 119 -1.51 -2.00 7.51
CA ALA A 119 -0.64 -1.64 6.40
C ALA A 119 0.31 -0.51 6.77
N THR A 120 1.57 -0.62 6.37
CA THR A 120 2.58 0.42 6.58
C THR A 120 3.14 0.88 5.24
N ILE A 121 3.08 2.18 4.98
CA ILE A 121 3.55 2.83 3.76
C ILE A 121 4.59 3.87 4.18
N ILE A 122 5.87 3.61 3.89
CA ILE A 122 7.00 4.46 4.30
C ILE A 122 7.79 4.92 3.08
N GLY A 123 7.94 6.23 2.94
CA GLY A 123 8.64 6.84 1.81
C GLY A 123 7.89 6.65 0.50
N GLY A 124 8.53 7.05 -0.61
CA GLY A 124 7.90 6.99 -1.92
C GLY A 124 6.93 8.13 -2.18
N GLY A 125 6.05 7.92 -3.16
CA GLY A 125 5.08 8.94 -3.53
C GLY A 125 4.16 8.52 -4.67
N ALA A 126 3.07 9.26 -4.84
CA ALA A 126 2.13 9.08 -5.94
C ALA A 126 1.72 10.42 -6.54
N GLN A 127 1.43 10.43 -7.83
CA GLN A 127 0.91 11.62 -8.50
C GLN A 127 -0.24 11.31 -9.45
N GLU A 128 -1.01 12.35 -9.79
CA GLU A 128 -2.09 12.34 -10.78
C GLU A 128 -3.29 11.44 -10.45
N ALA A 129 -3.55 11.18 -9.16
CA ALA A 129 -4.69 10.37 -8.73
C ALA A 129 -6.01 11.15 -8.78
N LYS A 130 -6.90 10.81 -9.73
CA LYS A 130 -8.18 11.53 -9.93
C LYS A 130 -9.06 11.60 -8.68
N ASP A 131 -9.17 10.51 -7.92
CA ASP A 131 -9.93 10.48 -6.67
C ASP A 131 -9.08 10.20 -5.43
N LYS A 132 -8.50 9.01 -5.29
CA LYS A 132 -7.85 8.58 -4.05
C LYS A 132 -6.54 7.84 -4.32
N VAL A 133 -5.55 8.04 -3.45
CA VAL A 133 -4.26 7.33 -3.54
C VAL A 133 -4.33 6.02 -2.78
N VAL A 134 -4.78 6.07 -1.51
CA VAL A 134 -4.92 4.91 -0.63
C VAL A 134 -6.38 4.64 -0.31
N GLN A 135 -6.86 3.50 -0.75
CA GLN A 135 -8.19 2.98 -0.44
C GLN A 135 -8.10 1.92 0.64
N HIS A 136 -8.90 2.06 1.71
CA HIS A 136 -8.88 1.13 2.84
C HIS A 136 -10.25 0.47 3.02
N ASN A 137 -10.32 -0.84 2.73
CA ASN A 137 -11.54 -1.64 2.72
C ASN A 137 -11.61 -2.64 3.88
N GLY A 138 -10.47 -3.18 4.33
CA GLY A 138 -10.40 -4.07 5.49
C GLY A 138 -10.46 -3.33 6.83
N ALA A 139 -10.59 -4.07 7.93
CA ALA A 139 -10.41 -3.52 9.27
C ALA A 139 -8.92 -3.50 9.63
N GLY A 140 -8.47 -2.49 10.38
CA GLY A 140 -7.06 -2.35 10.75
C GLY A 140 -6.59 -0.90 10.71
N ALA A 141 -5.28 -0.71 10.79
CA ALA A 141 -4.64 0.60 10.71
C ALA A 141 -3.73 0.72 9.47
N VAL A 142 -3.77 1.89 8.83
CA VAL A 142 -2.80 2.26 7.79
C VAL A 142 -1.89 3.36 8.30
N THR A 143 -0.59 3.09 8.35
CA THR A 143 0.42 4.13 8.63
C THR A 143 1.00 4.63 7.32
N ILE A 144 0.91 5.93 7.06
CA ILE A 144 1.49 6.61 5.90
C ILE A 144 2.53 7.59 6.41
N LYS A 145 3.79 7.34 6.09
CA LYS A 145 4.92 8.06 6.64
C LYS A 145 5.91 8.47 5.55
N ASP A 146 6.43 9.69 5.64
CA ASP A 146 7.47 10.21 4.73
C ASP A 146 7.07 10.15 3.24
N PHE A 147 5.77 10.16 2.95
CA PHE A 147 5.20 10.00 1.61
C PHE A 147 4.94 11.36 0.96
N THR A 148 5.16 11.48 -0.35
CA THR A 148 4.79 12.68 -1.11
C THR A 148 3.65 12.39 -2.08
N VAL A 149 2.58 13.17 -2.00
CA VAL A 149 1.45 13.11 -2.94
C VAL A 149 1.35 14.41 -3.72
N VAL A 150 1.14 14.30 -5.04
CA VAL A 150 1.03 15.44 -5.97
C VAL A 150 -0.21 15.27 -6.83
N ASN A 151 -1.03 16.32 -6.98
CA ASN A 151 -2.20 16.33 -7.86
C ASN A 151 -3.15 15.14 -7.64
N ALA A 152 -3.65 15.00 -6.40
CA ALA A 152 -4.59 13.94 -6.06
C ALA A 152 -5.92 14.48 -5.50
N GLY A 153 -6.99 13.72 -5.61
CA GLY A 153 -8.23 14.03 -4.88
C GLY A 153 -8.01 13.95 -3.36
N LYS A 154 -7.68 12.76 -2.86
CA LYS A 154 -7.44 12.43 -1.46
C LYS A 154 -6.21 11.54 -1.33
N LEU A 155 -5.47 11.67 -0.23
CA LEU A 155 -4.40 10.72 0.07
C LEU A 155 -4.99 9.40 0.57
N TYR A 156 -5.95 9.47 1.49
CA TYR A 156 -6.51 8.28 2.12
C TYR A 156 -8.03 8.38 2.23
N ARG A 157 -8.71 7.27 1.91
CA ARG A 157 -10.14 7.10 2.15
C ARG A 157 -10.43 5.73 2.76
N SER A 158 -11.03 5.75 3.95
CA SER A 158 -11.78 4.58 4.46
C SER A 158 -12.99 4.34 3.55
N CYS A 159 -13.26 3.12 3.13
CA CYS A 159 -14.36 2.87 2.18
C CYS A 159 -15.71 3.38 2.69
N GLY A 160 -16.41 4.21 1.91
CA GLY A 160 -17.65 4.85 2.33
C GLY A 160 -18.88 3.93 2.31
N ASP A 161 -18.92 2.98 1.38
CA ASP A 161 -20.10 2.18 1.04
C ASP A 161 -19.77 0.74 0.64
N CYS A 162 -18.69 0.17 1.20
CA CYS A 162 -18.29 -1.20 0.92
C CYS A 162 -19.33 -2.23 1.36
N THR A 163 -19.27 -3.44 0.77
CA THR A 163 -20.06 -4.58 1.27
C THR A 163 -19.59 -4.95 2.68
N ASN A 164 -20.54 -5.11 3.60
CA ASN A 164 -20.29 -5.36 5.03
C ASN A 164 -19.36 -4.31 5.66
N ASN A 165 -19.55 -3.03 5.30
CA ASN A 165 -18.66 -1.94 5.68
C ASN A 165 -18.50 -1.81 7.20
N GLU A 166 -19.61 -1.85 7.92
CA GLU A 166 -19.63 -1.76 9.39
C GLU A 166 -18.87 -2.92 10.04
N GLN A 167 -19.03 -4.15 9.53
CA GLN A 167 -18.34 -5.34 10.03
C GLN A 167 -16.86 -5.36 9.68
N LYS A 168 -16.45 -4.61 8.64
CA LYS A 168 -15.05 -4.42 8.21
C LYS A 168 -14.43 -3.14 8.76
N SER A 169 -14.99 -2.62 9.85
CA SER A 169 -14.54 -1.44 10.57
C SER A 169 -14.27 -1.80 12.05
N PRO A 170 -13.54 -0.99 12.84
CA PRO A 170 -13.01 0.34 12.52
C PRO A 170 -11.79 0.29 11.59
N ARG A 171 -11.58 1.39 10.87
CA ARG A 171 -10.38 1.68 10.09
C ARG A 171 -9.65 2.88 10.68
N HIS A 172 -8.35 2.73 10.90
CA HIS A 172 -7.52 3.79 11.44
C HIS A 172 -6.48 4.24 10.43
N VAL A 173 -6.11 5.51 10.46
CA VAL A 173 -5.01 6.04 9.65
C VAL A 173 -4.10 6.91 10.49
N ILE A 174 -2.80 6.69 10.36
CA ILE A 174 -1.75 7.46 11.02
C ILE A 174 -0.91 8.09 9.91
N VAL A 175 -0.81 9.41 9.91
CA VAL A 175 -0.15 10.19 8.87
C VAL A 175 0.97 11.00 9.48
N GLU A 176 2.21 10.69 9.10
CA GLU A 176 3.42 11.29 9.66
C GLU A 176 4.30 11.86 8.55
N ASN A 177 4.65 13.15 8.66
CA ASN A 177 5.61 13.79 7.75
C ASN A 177 5.26 13.62 6.25
N VAL A 178 3.97 13.71 5.92
CA VAL A 178 3.49 13.64 4.54
C VAL A 178 3.54 15.03 3.90
N ARG A 179 3.91 15.05 2.62
CA ARG A 179 3.91 16.27 1.80
C ARG A 179 2.84 16.16 0.73
N ALA A 180 1.88 17.08 0.74
CA ALA A 180 0.72 17.02 -0.13
C ALA A 180 0.61 18.27 -0.99
N TYR A 181 0.67 18.12 -2.31
CA TYR A 181 0.66 19.25 -3.24
C TYR A 181 -0.46 19.09 -4.26
N GLY A 182 -1.12 20.20 -4.63
CA GLY A 182 -2.15 20.18 -5.66
C GLY A 182 -3.39 19.34 -5.30
N MET A 183 -3.67 19.13 -4.01
CA MET A 183 -4.80 18.30 -3.60
C MET A 183 -6.14 18.98 -3.94
N THR A 184 -7.03 18.24 -4.59
CA THR A 184 -8.32 18.79 -5.07
C THR A 184 -9.48 18.53 -4.10
N SER A 185 -9.25 17.76 -3.03
CA SER A 185 -10.24 17.45 -1.99
C SER A 185 -9.61 17.37 -0.59
N ASP A 186 -10.27 16.65 0.31
CA ASP A 186 -9.79 16.32 1.66
C ASP A 186 -8.52 15.48 1.58
N LEU A 187 -7.52 15.74 2.41
CA LEU A 187 -6.35 14.86 2.50
C LEU A 187 -6.76 13.47 3.01
N ILE A 188 -7.52 13.45 4.12
CA ILE A 188 -7.95 12.23 4.82
C ILE A 188 -9.47 12.20 4.96
N GLY A 189 -10.11 11.09 4.58
CA GLY A 189 -11.53 10.81 4.80
C GLY A 189 -11.79 9.54 5.62
N ILE A 190 -12.44 9.68 6.77
CA ILE A 190 -12.75 8.58 7.71
C ILE A 190 -14.27 8.45 7.97
N ASN A 191 -14.76 7.25 8.30
CA ASN A 191 -16.17 7.05 8.68
C ASN A 191 -16.34 7.00 10.21
N SER A 192 -16.57 8.15 10.86
CA SER A 192 -16.55 8.23 12.32
C SER A 192 -17.67 7.44 13.01
N ASN A 193 -18.81 7.24 12.33
CA ASN A 193 -19.90 6.40 12.84
C ASN A 193 -19.54 4.90 12.91
N PHE A 194 -18.49 4.46 12.22
CA PHE A 194 -17.95 3.10 12.34
C PHE A 194 -16.71 3.01 13.23
N GLY A 195 -16.43 4.07 13.99
CA GLY A 195 -15.30 4.12 14.93
C GLY A 195 -13.96 4.44 14.27
N ASP A 196 -13.94 4.83 12.99
CA ASP A 196 -12.71 5.21 12.31
C ASP A 196 -12.04 6.40 13.00
N THR A 197 -10.71 6.43 12.95
CA THR A 197 -9.92 7.55 13.48
C THR A 197 -8.77 7.88 12.55
N ALA A 198 -8.37 9.15 12.53
CA ALA A 198 -7.19 9.62 11.83
C ALA A 198 -6.28 10.35 12.82
N SER A 199 -4.97 10.18 12.72
CA SER A 199 -3.99 10.99 13.44
C SER A 199 -3.02 11.60 12.44
N ILE A 200 -2.89 12.92 12.41
CA ILE A 200 -2.01 13.63 11.46
C ILE A 200 -1.01 14.50 12.21
N THR A 201 0.28 14.31 11.91
CA THR A 201 1.40 15.05 12.52
C THR A 201 2.50 15.33 11.48
N GLY A 202 3.18 16.47 11.62
CA GLY A 202 4.37 16.82 10.85
C GLY A 202 4.18 16.97 9.33
N SER A 203 2.94 16.96 8.84
CA SER A 203 2.62 17.02 7.41
C SER A 203 2.48 18.47 6.92
N CYS A 204 2.72 18.70 5.64
CA CYS A 204 2.70 20.04 5.04
C CYS A 204 2.17 20.02 3.61
N GLY A 205 1.78 21.19 3.11
CA GLY A 205 1.41 21.42 1.72
C GLY A 205 0.02 22.04 1.55
N SER A 206 -0.64 21.75 0.43
CA SER A 206 -1.91 22.38 0.01
C SER A 206 -3.04 21.35 -0.06
N THR A 207 -4.10 21.55 0.74
CA THR A 207 -5.29 20.68 0.80
C THR A 207 -6.56 21.51 0.94
N LYS A 208 -7.74 20.96 0.57
CA LYS A 208 -9.01 21.64 0.87
C LYS A 208 -9.43 21.51 2.33
N ASN A 209 -9.23 20.32 2.88
CA ASN A 209 -9.36 20.04 4.31
C ASN A 209 -8.27 19.03 4.71
N VAL A 210 -7.75 19.11 5.93
CA VAL A 210 -6.76 18.13 6.42
C VAL A 210 -7.41 16.79 6.74
N CYS A 211 -8.52 16.79 7.47
CA CYS A 211 -9.26 15.59 7.80
C CYS A 211 -10.76 15.89 7.82
N SER A 212 -11.51 14.95 7.26
CA SER A 212 -12.96 15.01 7.17
C SER A 212 -13.58 13.72 7.67
N GLU A 213 -14.64 13.86 8.45
CA GLU A 213 -15.47 12.74 8.86
C GLU A 213 -16.65 12.56 7.92
N TYR A 214 -17.02 11.30 7.74
CA TYR A 214 -18.14 10.85 6.94
C TYR A 214 -19.01 9.92 7.76
N LYS A 215 -20.28 9.85 7.41
CA LYS A 215 -21.16 8.74 7.73
C LYS A 215 -20.93 7.64 6.69
N GLY A 216 -20.28 6.56 7.08
CA GLY A 216 -20.19 5.33 6.30
C GLY A 216 -21.52 4.58 6.28
N VAL A 217 -21.76 3.83 5.21
CA VAL A 217 -22.94 2.97 5.02
C VAL A 217 -22.50 1.57 4.57
N ASN A 218 -23.35 0.57 4.77
CA ASN A 218 -23.19 -0.71 4.08
C ASN A 218 -23.66 -0.56 2.62
N LYS A 219 -23.00 -1.26 1.69
CA LYS A 219 -23.36 -1.23 0.27
C LYS A 219 -24.86 -1.50 0.07
N GLY A 220 -25.52 -0.64 -0.69
CA GLY A 220 -26.96 -0.73 -0.97
C GLY A 220 -27.87 -0.08 0.08
N SER A 221 -27.33 0.40 1.21
CA SER A 221 -28.10 1.04 2.29
C SER A 221 -28.08 2.58 2.23
N GLY A 222 -27.92 3.16 1.04
CA GLY A 222 -27.78 4.60 0.82
C GLY A 222 -26.37 4.99 0.37
N SER A 223 -26.01 6.26 0.56
CA SER A 223 -24.69 6.80 0.20
C SER A 223 -23.95 7.34 1.42
N SER A 224 -22.62 7.22 1.39
CA SER A 224 -21.77 7.89 2.37
C SER A 224 -21.86 9.41 2.21
N SER A 225 -21.88 10.14 3.33
CA SER A 225 -22.04 11.59 3.34
C SER A 225 -21.11 12.22 4.36
N LYS A 226 -20.60 13.42 4.07
CA LYS A 226 -19.75 14.18 5.00
C LYS A 226 -20.56 14.62 6.23
N VAL A 227 -19.93 14.65 7.39
CA VAL A 227 -20.51 15.18 8.63
C VAL A 227 -19.70 16.36 9.15
N ASP A 228 -20.32 17.20 9.97
CA ASP A 228 -19.72 18.47 10.44
C ASP A 228 -18.84 18.31 11.70
N THR A 229 -18.54 17.07 12.10
CA THR A 229 -17.68 16.75 13.26
C THR A 229 -16.23 16.49 12.85
N LYS A 230 -15.31 16.70 13.80
CA LYS A 230 -13.86 16.41 13.67
C LYS A 230 -13.28 15.77 14.94
N ASP A 231 -14.09 15.05 15.72
CA ASP A 231 -13.67 14.45 16.99
C ASP A 231 -12.77 13.23 16.81
N SER A 232 -12.94 12.50 15.71
CA SER A 232 -12.11 11.37 15.28
C SER A 232 -10.91 11.79 14.43
N CYS A 233 -10.82 13.07 14.04
CA CYS A 233 -9.63 13.68 13.46
C CYS A 233 -8.68 14.17 14.57
N LYS A 234 -7.64 13.37 14.83
CA LYS A 234 -6.68 13.50 15.93
C LYS A 234 -5.28 13.90 15.44
N GLY A 235 -4.32 13.91 16.37
CA GLY A 235 -2.97 14.41 16.14
C GLY A 235 -2.92 15.94 16.14
N ASP A 236 -1.71 16.49 16.09
CA ASP A 236 -1.48 17.93 16.16
C ASP A 236 -2.12 18.69 14.98
N GLN A 237 -2.34 18.00 13.87
CA GLN A 237 -2.82 18.60 12.63
C GLN A 237 -4.21 18.13 12.20
N GLY A 238 -4.80 17.10 12.82
CA GLY A 238 -6.06 16.54 12.34
C GLY A 238 -7.24 17.50 12.38
N LYS A 239 -7.24 18.46 13.30
CA LYS A 239 -8.29 19.49 13.41
C LYS A 239 -8.02 20.76 12.62
N LEU A 240 -6.88 20.85 11.94
CA LEU A 240 -6.56 22.02 11.14
C LEU A 240 -7.47 22.09 9.91
N GLU A 241 -7.81 23.31 9.50
CA GLU A 241 -8.52 23.52 8.23
C GLU A 241 -7.59 23.24 7.04
N THR A 242 -6.36 23.73 7.11
CA THR A 242 -5.33 23.54 6.09
C THR A 242 -4.01 23.10 6.70
N LEU A 243 -3.21 22.36 5.94
CA LEU A 243 -1.83 22.08 6.32
C LEU A 243 -0.98 23.36 6.30
N PRO A 244 0.10 23.43 7.10
CA PRO A 244 1.12 24.46 6.92
C PRO A 244 1.82 24.27 5.56
N GLU A 245 2.37 25.36 4.99
CA GLU A 245 3.21 25.25 3.80
C GLU A 245 4.45 24.39 4.07
N CYS A 246 4.90 23.64 3.06
CA CYS A 246 6.18 22.93 3.17
C CYS A 246 7.33 23.94 3.11
N GLY A 247 8.23 23.91 4.09
CA GLY A 247 9.43 24.76 4.10
C GLY A 247 10.36 24.44 2.92
N ALA A 248 11.07 25.45 2.40
CA ALA A 248 11.96 25.33 1.25
C ALA A 248 13.14 24.35 1.46
N ASP A 249 13.49 24.06 2.72
CA ASP A 249 14.55 23.12 3.12
C ASP A 249 14.03 21.75 3.56
N ALA A 250 12.73 21.51 3.38
CA ALA A 250 12.20 20.17 3.51
C ALA A 250 12.66 19.41 2.25
N GLU A 251 13.92 18.98 2.20
CA GLU A 251 14.32 17.87 1.34
C GLU A 251 13.74 16.61 1.97
N LEU A 252 13.13 15.71 1.19
CA LEU A 252 12.80 14.39 1.73
C LEU A 252 14.13 13.81 2.22
N PRO A 253 14.21 13.10 3.36
CA PRO A 253 15.35 12.22 3.60
C PRO A 253 15.32 11.14 2.50
N GLY A 254 15.86 11.50 1.33
CA GLY A 254 16.03 10.65 0.18
C GLY A 254 17.05 9.60 0.54
N ALA A 255 16.73 8.37 0.15
CA ALA A 255 17.60 7.21 0.22
C ALA A 255 19.07 7.61 0.03
N GLU A 256 19.85 7.49 1.11
CA GLU A 256 21.30 7.58 1.01
C GLU A 256 21.73 6.52 -0.01
N THR A 257 22.22 6.98 -1.17
CA THR A 257 22.94 6.12 -2.10
C THR A 257 24.08 5.46 -1.32
N PRO A 258 24.22 4.12 -1.31
CA PRO A 258 25.36 3.49 -0.68
C PRO A 258 26.59 3.90 -1.48
N VAL A 259 27.42 4.76 -0.89
CA VAL A 259 28.79 4.95 -1.37
C VAL A 259 29.56 3.70 -1.00
N ASP A 260 29.99 3.01 -2.05
CA ASP A 260 30.81 1.82 -2.05
C ASP A 260 32.17 2.13 -1.37
N GLU A 261 32.37 1.63 -0.15
CA GLU A 261 33.70 1.55 0.44
C GLU A 261 33.99 0.11 0.89
N ALA A 262 34.81 -0.57 0.08
CA ALA A 262 35.36 -1.90 0.31
C ALA A 262 36.51 -1.86 1.37
N PRO A 263 36.91 -3.02 1.93
CA PRO A 263 37.10 -3.17 3.36
C PRO A 263 38.55 -3.04 3.83
N VAL A 264 38.73 -2.67 5.10
CA VAL A 264 39.99 -2.96 5.83
C VAL A 264 39.69 -3.48 7.23
N SER A 265 40.18 -4.69 7.49
CA SER A 265 40.35 -5.38 8.78
C SER A 265 41.71 -6.11 8.68
N PRO A 266 42.48 -6.41 9.76
CA PRO A 266 41.97 -6.77 11.08
C PRO A 266 42.71 -6.25 12.32
N ALA A 267 42.09 -6.53 13.47
CA ALA A 267 42.54 -6.34 14.86
C ALA A 267 43.86 -7.05 15.21
N PRO A 268 44.44 -6.88 16.43
CA PRO A 268 43.96 -7.72 17.55
C PRO A 268 44.05 -7.17 18.99
N SER A 269 43.28 -7.86 19.86
CA SER A 269 43.56 -8.35 21.23
C SER A 269 43.49 -7.48 22.50
N ALA A 270 42.44 -7.82 23.28
CA ALA A 270 42.48 -8.44 24.63
C ALA A 270 42.84 -7.60 25.88
N SER A 271 41.95 -7.65 26.87
CA SER A 271 42.29 -8.10 28.25
C SER A 271 41.03 -8.48 29.05
N ALA A 272 41.26 -9.37 30.02
CA ALA A 272 40.35 -10.28 30.68
C ALA A 272 39.48 -9.71 31.83
N ALA A 273 38.49 -10.52 32.20
CA ALA A 273 37.59 -10.41 33.35
C ALA A 273 38.30 -10.50 34.72
N PRO A 274 37.55 -10.35 35.84
CA PRO A 274 37.07 -11.58 36.46
C PRO A 274 35.64 -11.58 37.04
N ASN A 275 35.12 -12.80 36.96
CA ASN A 275 34.07 -13.52 37.69
C ASN A 275 33.69 -13.03 39.12
N ALA A 276 32.39 -12.98 39.41
CA ALA A 276 31.84 -13.27 40.73
C ALA A 276 30.38 -13.74 40.63
N THR A 277 30.16 -14.96 41.11
CA THR A 277 28.91 -15.73 41.17
C THR A 277 28.05 -15.30 42.36
N ALA A 278 26.73 -15.17 42.17
CA ALA A 278 25.74 -15.43 43.22
C ALA A 278 24.37 -15.80 42.60
N PRO A 279 23.60 -16.73 43.19
CA PRO A 279 22.39 -17.30 42.59
C PRO A 279 21.15 -16.46 42.94
N VAL A 280 20.27 -16.27 41.96
CA VAL A 280 18.94 -15.68 42.18
C VAL A 280 17.89 -16.78 42.08
N GLU A 281 17.17 -16.90 43.20
CA GLU A 281 16.11 -17.82 43.55
C GLU A 281 14.88 -17.61 42.66
N ALA A 282 14.29 -18.71 42.17
CA ALA A 282 13.06 -18.72 41.40
C ALA A 282 11.84 -18.66 42.35
N PRO A 283 10.80 -17.85 42.07
CA PRO A 283 9.57 -17.95 42.83
C PRO A 283 8.71 -19.12 42.34
N GLU A 284 8.25 -19.84 43.35
CA GLU A 284 7.40 -21.03 43.37
C GLU A 284 6.02 -20.75 42.73
N ALA A 285 5.60 -21.66 41.84
CA ALA A 285 4.28 -21.65 41.24
C ALA A 285 3.26 -22.24 42.23
N THR A 286 2.34 -21.41 42.71
CA THR A 286 1.15 -21.87 43.43
C THR A 286 0.10 -22.37 42.45
N GLU A 287 -0.17 -23.67 42.48
CA GLU A 287 -1.30 -24.32 41.84
C GLU A 287 -2.61 -23.87 42.50
N VAL A 288 -3.58 -23.44 41.68
CA VAL A 288 -4.95 -23.15 42.08
C VAL A 288 -5.83 -24.29 41.53
N PRO A 289 -6.71 -24.91 42.33
CA PRO A 289 -7.63 -25.92 41.82
C PRO A 289 -8.77 -25.22 41.09
N VAL A 290 -9.08 -25.67 39.87
CA VAL A 290 -10.28 -25.25 39.14
C VAL A 290 -11.24 -26.42 39.16
N ASP A 291 -12.26 -26.31 40.02
CA ASP A 291 -13.39 -27.23 40.08
C ASP A 291 -14.23 -27.12 38.80
N GLU A 292 -14.61 -28.30 38.34
CA GLU A 292 -15.41 -28.61 37.16
C GLU A 292 -16.89 -28.55 37.56
N GLU A 293 -17.66 -27.61 37.00
CA GLU A 293 -19.12 -27.71 37.01
C GLU A 293 -19.70 -27.15 35.71
N ALA A 294 -20.17 -28.09 34.89
CA ALA A 294 -20.80 -27.83 33.60
C ALA A 294 -22.32 -27.75 33.77
N GLU A 295 -22.90 -26.55 33.65
CA GLU A 295 -24.33 -26.39 33.46
C GLU A 295 -24.68 -26.45 31.97
N LYS A 296 -25.58 -27.38 31.64
CA LYS A 296 -26.23 -27.54 30.34
C LYS A 296 -27.33 -26.50 30.18
N GLU A 297 -27.21 -25.62 29.18
CA GLU A 297 -28.36 -24.92 28.62
C GLU A 297 -28.73 -25.47 27.24
N ASP A 298 -30.04 -25.70 27.10
CA ASP A 298 -30.77 -26.33 26.01
C ASP A 298 -31.10 -25.26 24.94
N VAL A 299 -30.68 -25.47 23.68
CA VAL A 299 -31.00 -24.58 22.56
C VAL A 299 -31.70 -25.40 21.48
N PRO A 300 -32.88 -24.95 20.96
CA PRO A 300 -33.70 -25.79 20.10
C PRO A 300 -33.16 -25.89 18.67
N GLU A 301 -33.28 -27.11 18.15
CA GLU A 301 -32.93 -27.58 16.81
C GLU A 301 -33.77 -26.90 15.72
N ALA A 302 -33.12 -26.11 14.85
CA ALA A 302 -33.73 -25.56 13.65
C ALA A 302 -33.53 -26.51 12.46
N ALA A 303 -34.64 -26.93 11.87
CA ALA A 303 -34.72 -27.93 10.81
C ALA A 303 -33.98 -27.54 9.52
N LEU A 304 -33.04 -28.40 9.09
CA LEU A 304 -32.39 -28.36 7.79
C LEU A 304 -33.32 -28.91 6.70
N THR A 305 -33.57 -28.10 5.66
CA THR A 305 -34.32 -28.51 4.47
C THR A 305 -33.34 -29.06 3.42
N THR A 306 -33.52 -30.32 3.01
CA THR A 306 -32.74 -30.97 1.96
C THR A 306 -33.38 -30.73 0.58
N LEU A 307 -32.79 -29.84 -0.22
CA LEU A 307 -33.05 -29.79 -1.66
C LEU A 307 -31.95 -30.53 -2.42
N VAL A 308 -32.31 -31.70 -2.92
CA VAL A 308 -31.50 -32.55 -3.79
C VAL A 308 -31.42 -31.91 -5.17
N THR A 309 -30.23 -31.48 -5.59
CA THR A 309 -29.93 -31.20 -7.00
C THR A 309 -28.99 -32.29 -7.52
N ARG A 310 -29.49 -33.07 -8.49
CA ARG A 310 -28.70 -34.04 -9.24
C ARG A 310 -27.93 -33.30 -10.33
N THR A 311 -26.60 -33.40 -10.32
CA THR A 311 -25.77 -33.19 -11.50
C THR A 311 -25.00 -34.46 -11.81
N LYS A 312 -25.03 -34.80 -13.10
CA LYS A 312 -24.48 -36.02 -13.70
C LYS A 312 -22.95 -35.94 -13.66
N SER A 313 -22.32 -36.90 -12.99
CA SER A 313 -20.88 -37.05 -12.94
C SER A 313 -20.31 -37.27 -14.34
N ALA A 314 -19.48 -36.34 -14.80
CA ALA A 314 -18.62 -36.51 -15.97
C ALA A 314 -17.20 -36.74 -15.47
N ALA A 315 -16.59 -37.83 -15.94
CA ALA A 315 -15.26 -38.25 -15.56
C ALA A 315 -14.21 -37.16 -15.85
N ALA A 316 -13.47 -36.76 -14.82
CA ALA A 316 -12.28 -35.94 -14.97
C ALA A 316 -11.16 -36.79 -15.61
N ALA A 317 -10.87 -36.51 -16.87
CA ALA A 317 -9.66 -37.00 -17.52
C ALA A 317 -8.48 -36.17 -17.02
N ALA A 318 -7.57 -36.82 -16.30
CA ALA A 318 -6.25 -36.28 -16.01
C ALA A 318 -5.52 -36.01 -17.33
N THR A 319 -5.16 -34.75 -17.57
CA THR A 319 -4.25 -34.36 -18.65
C THR A 319 -3.03 -33.72 -18.02
N GLY A 320 -2.03 -34.55 -17.73
CA GLY A 320 -0.65 -34.08 -17.58
C GLY A 320 -0.17 -33.64 -18.95
N ALA A 321 -0.23 -32.33 -19.22
CA ALA A 321 0.37 -31.75 -20.41
C ALA A 321 1.82 -31.37 -20.10
N SER A 322 2.73 -32.32 -20.29
CA SER A 322 4.14 -31.99 -20.52
C SER A 322 4.26 -31.33 -21.88
N SER A 323 4.16 -30.00 -21.94
CA SER A 323 4.45 -29.25 -23.16
C SER A 323 5.97 -29.14 -23.33
N SER A 324 6.53 -29.97 -24.20
CA SER A 324 7.93 -29.97 -24.62
C SER A 324 8.28 -28.79 -25.55
N GLY A 325 7.82 -27.58 -25.25
CA GLY A 325 8.08 -26.38 -26.04
C GLY A 325 9.12 -25.48 -25.38
N SER A 326 10.10 -24.97 -26.13
CA SER A 326 10.99 -23.91 -25.63
C SER A 326 10.21 -22.63 -25.36
N VAL A 327 10.42 -21.99 -24.21
CA VAL A 327 9.81 -20.71 -23.84
C VAL A 327 10.36 -19.60 -24.73
N ALA A 328 9.46 -18.84 -25.37
CA ALA A 328 9.85 -17.70 -26.20
C ALA A 328 10.67 -16.69 -25.38
N LYS A 329 11.51 -15.90 -26.05
CA LYS A 329 12.20 -14.77 -25.41
C LYS A 329 11.16 -13.88 -24.70
N TYR A 330 11.46 -13.51 -23.46
CA TYR A 330 10.62 -12.82 -22.48
C TYR A 330 9.49 -13.64 -21.81
N GLY A 331 9.35 -14.92 -22.11
CA GLY A 331 8.45 -15.80 -21.38
C GLY A 331 9.03 -16.30 -20.05
N GLN A 332 8.16 -16.68 -19.12
CA GLN A 332 8.58 -17.29 -17.85
C GLN A 332 9.15 -18.69 -18.08
N CYS A 333 10.32 -18.95 -17.51
CA CYS A 333 11.07 -20.20 -17.66
C CYS A 333 11.46 -20.82 -16.30
N GLY A 334 10.98 -20.24 -15.20
CA GLY A 334 11.28 -20.75 -13.86
C GLY A 334 10.63 -19.93 -12.76
N GLY A 335 10.91 -20.33 -11.53
CA GLY A 335 10.30 -19.80 -10.32
C GLY A 335 9.63 -20.89 -9.48
N ALA A 336 9.60 -20.71 -8.16
CA ALA A 336 8.91 -21.60 -7.24
C ALA A 336 7.42 -21.72 -7.61
N GLY A 337 6.96 -22.95 -7.79
CA GLY A 337 5.58 -23.27 -8.21
C GLY A 337 5.35 -23.28 -9.73
N TYR A 338 6.32 -22.84 -10.54
CA TYR A 338 6.21 -22.87 -11.99
C TYR A 338 6.28 -24.32 -12.52
N THR A 339 5.26 -24.73 -13.28
CA THR A 339 5.14 -26.09 -13.85
C THR A 339 5.25 -26.11 -15.38
N GLY A 340 5.53 -24.95 -16.00
CA GLY A 340 5.71 -24.80 -17.44
C GLY A 340 7.11 -25.18 -17.92
N ALA A 341 7.41 -24.86 -19.18
CA ALA A 341 8.68 -25.19 -19.80
C ALA A 341 9.83 -24.34 -19.22
N THR A 342 10.98 -24.96 -18.94
CA THR A 342 12.13 -24.26 -18.33
C THR A 342 13.25 -23.91 -19.30
N SER A 343 13.21 -24.48 -20.51
CA SER A 343 14.19 -24.23 -21.56
C SER A 343 13.74 -23.05 -22.43
N CYS A 344 14.60 -22.05 -22.59
CA CYS A 344 14.35 -20.91 -23.47
C CYS A 344 14.57 -21.26 -24.94
N ALA A 345 13.91 -20.52 -25.83
CA ALA A 345 14.14 -20.58 -27.27
C ALA A 345 15.59 -20.18 -27.61
N ASP A 346 16.08 -20.65 -28.76
CA ASP A 346 17.46 -20.45 -29.20
C ASP A 346 17.88 -18.97 -29.10
N GLY A 347 18.99 -18.72 -28.41
CA GLY A 347 19.54 -17.38 -28.20
C GLY A 347 19.00 -16.63 -26.97
N ALA A 348 18.17 -17.25 -26.13
CA ALA A 348 17.77 -16.73 -24.84
C ALA A 348 18.23 -17.65 -23.68
N THR A 349 18.50 -17.06 -22.52
CA THR A 349 18.87 -17.77 -21.29
C THR A 349 17.82 -17.53 -20.23
N CYS A 350 17.47 -18.57 -19.47
CA CYS A 350 16.56 -18.42 -18.34
C CYS A 350 17.28 -17.69 -17.21
N LYS A 351 17.01 -16.39 -17.03
CA LYS A 351 17.56 -15.61 -15.93
C LYS A 351 16.56 -15.59 -14.78
N GLU A 352 17.02 -16.02 -13.61
CA GLU A 352 16.29 -15.85 -12.36
C GLU A 352 16.30 -14.37 -11.96
N TYR A 353 15.11 -13.81 -11.71
CA TYR A 353 14.95 -12.47 -11.16
C TYR A 353 14.64 -12.52 -9.67
N ASN A 354 13.84 -13.50 -9.26
CA ASN A 354 13.60 -13.83 -7.86
C ASN A 354 13.22 -15.32 -7.75
N SER A 355 13.08 -15.81 -6.51
CA SER A 355 12.80 -17.22 -6.22
C SER A 355 11.49 -17.74 -6.83
N TYR A 356 10.57 -16.88 -7.25
CA TYR A 356 9.27 -17.21 -7.83
C TYR A 356 9.16 -16.90 -9.33
N TYR A 357 10.16 -16.24 -9.92
CA TYR A 357 10.12 -15.82 -11.31
C TYR A 357 11.50 -15.81 -11.98
N SER A 358 11.61 -16.61 -13.05
CA SER A 358 12.72 -16.58 -14.00
C SER A 358 12.17 -16.35 -15.40
N GLN A 359 12.87 -15.56 -16.21
CA GLN A 359 12.43 -15.19 -17.56
C GLN A 359 13.52 -15.45 -18.60
N CYS A 360 13.12 -15.88 -19.78
CA CYS A 360 14.01 -16.01 -20.93
C CYS A 360 14.45 -14.64 -21.45
N ILE A 361 15.75 -14.36 -21.47
CA ILE A 361 16.31 -13.11 -22.00
C ILE A 361 17.49 -13.34 -22.93
#